data_AF-A0A1C5JZH6-F1
#
_entry.id   AF-A0A1C5JZH6-F1
#
_cell.length_a   1.000
_cell.length_b   1.000
_cell.length_c   1.000
_cell.angle_alpha   90.00
_cell.angle_beta   90.00
_cell.angle_gamma   90.00
#
_symmetry.space_group_name_H-M   'P 1'
#
loop_
_entity.id
_entity.type
_entity.pdbx_description
1 polymer ?
#
loop_
_entity_poly.entity_id
_entity_poly.type
_entity_poly.pdbx_seq_one_letter_code
_entity_poly.pdbx_strand_id
1 'polypeptide(L)'
;MRRRAVVAVRSAAAARSPASRARTASCRSRRSTIRSPCRAIQPQTAASGSSTRPYLGRPLDLPHRAAHPVLRQRYCLPAKVTKPLSARLGTMRRMALLHRAELRPTKLELLAAWLPGRPWFHGPAGADVVRVAGFRFDDPAGEVGIETMLVRAGDGPVHQVPLTYRGAPLDGADGWLVGTTHHSVLGPRWVYDACGDPVYAAALAAAILAGTGQAEEFFEVDGERRYREPSMTITSSAAGDVELPAAGAPRRVVHGDPTLIATDTVELAVVRRPGPDDGRAGATLAGTWPGQPTPLPLAYATPR
;
A
#
# COMPACT_ATOMS: atom_id res chain seq x y z
N MET A 1 18.73 -54.52 -47.70
CA MET A 1 19.68 -53.79 -48.58
C MET A 1 19.36 -52.30 -48.49
N ARG A 2 19.75 -51.54 -47.45
CA ARG A 2 21.07 -50.94 -47.11
C ARG A 2 21.71 -50.04 -48.19
N ARG A 3 21.53 -48.73 -47.95
CA ARG A 3 22.50 -47.60 -48.00
C ARG A 3 23.20 -47.28 -49.33
N ARG A 4 22.95 -46.07 -49.86
CA ARG A 4 23.91 -45.35 -50.72
C ARG A 4 24.88 -44.55 -49.85
N ALA A 5 26.16 -44.71 -50.18
CA ALA A 5 27.32 -44.21 -49.49
C ALA A 5 27.73 -42.81 -49.96
N VAL A 6 28.39 -42.12 -49.05
CA VAL A 6 29.17 -40.88 -49.17
C VAL A 6 30.62 -41.24 -49.53
N VAL A 7 31.28 -40.45 -50.40
CA VAL A 7 32.75 -40.19 -50.45
C VAL A 7 32.92 -38.82 -51.13
N ALA A 8 33.25 -37.73 -50.41
CA ALA A 8 34.58 -37.18 -50.05
C ALA A 8 35.44 -36.79 -51.28
N VAL A 9 36.05 -35.59 -51.34
CA VAL A 9 37.39 -35.21 -50.83
C VAL A 9 37.59 -33.74 -51.31
N ARG A 10 38.09 -32.74 -50.55
CA ARG A 10 39.51 -32.55 -50.17
C ARG A 10 39.75 -31.34 -49.22
N SER A 11 40.73 -31.56 -48.33
CA SER A 11 41.56 -30.72 -47.42
C SER A 11 41.71 -29.22 -47.73
N ALA A 12 41.70 -28.29 -46.76
CA ALA A 12 42.56 -28.08 -45.56
C ALA A 12 43.98 -27.60 -45.87
N ALA A 13 44.31 -26.38 -45.43
CA ALA A 13 45.65 -25.96 -45.01
C ALA A 13 45.57 -24.72 -44.10
N ALA A 14 46.22 -24.82 -42.95
CA ALA A 14 46.33 -23.81 -41.90
C ALA A 14 47.57 -22.92 -42.10
N ALA A 15 47.54 -21.69 -41.58
CA ALA A 15 48.76 -21.05 -41.05
C ALA A 15 48.47 -19.81 -40.17
N ARG A 16 48.87 -19.95 -38.89
CA ARG A 16 49.73 -19.05 -38.09
C ARG A 16 49.23 -17.67 -37.64
N SER A 17 49.15 -17.56 -36.32
CA SER A 17 49.29 -16.37 -35.48
C SER A 17 50.66 -15.67 -35.68
N PRO A 18 50.77 -14.38 -35.33
CA PRO A 18 51.56 -14.07 -34.13
C PRO A 18 50.95 -12.99 -33.22
N ALA A 19 51.28 -13.10 -31.94
CA ALA A 19 51.06 -12.11 -30.89
C ALA A 19 52.09 -10.95 -30.98
N SER A 20 51.70 -9.74 -30.58
CA SER A 20 52.47 -8.97 -29.57
C SER A 20 51.71 -7.74 -29.01
N ARG A 21 51.66 -7.71 -27.66
CA ARG A 21 51.99 -6.62 -26.74
C ARG A 21 51.25 -5.26 -26.78
N ALA A 22 50.38 -5.13 -25.77
CA ALA A 22 50.46 -4.20 -24.63
C ALA A 22 50.50 -2.68 -24.90
N ARG A 23 49.44 -1.98 -24.49
CA ARG A 23 49.54 -0.71 -23.76
C ARG A 23 48.54 -0.65 -22.61
N THR A 24 49.11 -0.57 -21.41
CA THR A 24 48.49 -0.20 -20.15
C THR A 24 48.21 1.30 -20.14
N ALA A 25 47.01 1.71 -19.73
CA ALA A 25 46.73 3.08 -19.33
C ALA A 25 45.97 3.05 -18.00
N SER A 26 46.77 3.12 -16.93
CA SER A 26 46.33 3.36 -15.55
C SER A 26 45.83 4.80 -15.45
N CYS A 27 44.53 4.99 -15.23
CA CYS A 27 43.99 6.29 -14.85
C CYS A 27 44.15 6.45 -13.33
N ARG A 28 45.22 7.14 -12.91
CA ARG A 28 45.39 7.62 -11.53
C ARG A 28 44.43 8.79 -11.29
N SER A 29 43.38 8.56 -10.50
CA SER A 29 42.62 9.66 -9.90
C SER A 29 43.48 10.35 -8.83
N ARG A 30 43.64 11.66 -8.97
CA ARG A 30 44.28 12.51 -7.97
C ARG A 30 43.38 12.57 -6.73
N ARG A 31 43.83 12.01 -5.61
CA ARG A 31 43.37 12.39 -4.27
C ARG A 31 43.78 13.84 -4.04
N SER A 32 42.82 14.76 -4.10
CA SER A 32 42.97 16.08 -3.49
C SER A 32 42.60 15.95 -2.01
N THR A 33 43.63 15.96 -1.16
CA THR A 33 43.53 16.23 0.27
C THR A 33 43.26 17.71 0.48
N ILE A 34 42.08 18.07 0.97
CA ILE A 34 41.91 19.32 1.72
C ILE A 34 41.38 18.96 3.10
N ARG A 35 42.24 19.24 4.08
CA ARG A 35 42.00 19.15 5.51
C ARG A 35 40.88 20.10 5.92
N SER A 36 40.10 19.64 6.91
CA SER A 36 39.29 20.46 7.81
C SER A 36 40.08 21.64 8.40
N PRO A 37 39.38 22.59 9.02
CA PRO A 37 39.34 22.47 10.46
C PRO A 37 37.94 22.58 11.06
N CYS A 38 37.79 21.81 12.14
CA CYS A 38 36.78 21.92 13.17
C CYS A 38 36.54 23.38 13.58
N ARG A 39 35.27 23.71 13.83
CA ARG A 39 34.94 24.66 14.89
C ARG A 39 33.75 24.11 15.67
N ALA A 40 34.08 23.49 16.80
CA ALA A 40 33.14 23.17 17.86
C ALA A 40 32.74 24.47 18.56
N ILE A 41 31.43 24.74 18.69
CA ILE A 41 30.89 25.70 19.66
C ILE A 41 29.56 25.14 20.18
N GLN A 42 29.62 24.59 21.39
CA GLN A 42 28.58 24.59 22.43
C GLN A 42 29.34 24.62 23.78
N PRO A 43 28.75 24.96 24.94
CA PRO A 43 27.34 25.29 25.21
C PRO A 43 27.15 26.60 26.02
N GLN A 44 25.93 27.10 26.13
CA GLN A 44 25.51 27.83 27.34
C GLN A 44 24.14 27.34 27.79
N THR A 45 24.17 26.62 28.89
CA THR A 45 23.05 26.30 29.77
C THR A 45 22.72 27.54 30.62
N ALA A 46 21.45 27.97 30.60
CA ALA A 46 20.91 28.86 31.61
C ALA A 46 19.80 28.10 32.34
N ALA A 47 20.05 27.81 33.61
CA ALA A 47 19.10 27.23 34.53
C ALA A 47 18.32 28.32 35.27
N SER A 48 17.13 27.89 35.74
CA SER A 48 16.43 28.32 36.95
C SER A 48 15.96 29.78 37.08
N GLY A 49 14.64 29.94 36.96
CA GLY A 49 13.86 30.99 37.60
C GLY A 49 12.61 30.38 38.25
N SER A 50 12.73 30.03 39.52
CA SER A 50 11.64 29.61 40.40
C SER A 50 10.74 30.79 40.79
N SER A 51 9.41 30.61 40.74
CA SER A 51 8.51 31.36 41.62
C SER A 51 7.18 30.63 41.79
N THR A 52 7.10 29.92 42.90
CA THR A 52 5.90 29.33 43.51
C THR A 52 5.04 30.43 44.13
N ARG A 53 3.71 30.39 43.95
CA ARG A 53 2.74 30.82 44.98
C ARG A 53 1.36 30.17 44.75
N PRO A 54 0.77 29.53 45.78
CA PRO A 54 -0.52 28.86 45.70
C PRO A 54 -1.68 29.79 46.10
N TYR A 55 -2.84 29.62 45.47
CA TYR A 55 -4.12 30.14 45.98
C TYR A 55 -4.96 28.99 46.53
N LEU A 56 -5.13 28.98 47.84
CA LEU A 56 -6.13 28.21 48.57
C LEU A 56 -7.22 29.19 49.02
N GLY A 57 -8.48 28.87 48.70
CA GLY A 57 -9.67 29.62 49.13
C GLY A 57 -10.90 28.73 49.20
N ARG A 58 -11.18 28.27 50.42
CA ARG A 58 -12.39 27.66 51.03
C ARG A 58 -13.70 27.50 50.21
N PRO A 59 -14.45 26.40 50.40
CA PRO A 59 -15.90 26.38 50.29
C PRO A 59 -16.60 26.63 51.64
N LEU A 60 -17.77 27.28 51.60
CA LEU A 60 -18.69 27.51 52.72
C LEU A 60 -19.83 26.47 52.71
N ASP A 61 -20.32 26.20 53.92
CA ASP A 61 -21.27 25.17 54.33
C ASP A 61 -22.70 25.25 53.75
N LEU A 62 -23.32 24.06 53.79
CA LEU A 62 -24.73 23.71 53.55
C LEU A 62 -25.74 24.47 54.45
N PRO A 63 -27.05 24.35 54.16
CA PRO A 63 -27.83 23.45 55.02
C PRO A 63 -28.92 22.60 54.32
N HIS A 64 -28.93 21.34 54.76
CA HIS A 64 -30.05 20.43 55.05
C HIS A 64 -31.50 20.75 54.60
N ARG A 65 -32.12 19.79 53.89
CA ARG A 65 -33.52 19.42 54.16
C ARG A 65 -33.87 17.98 53.75
N ALA A 66 -34.23 17.20 54.78
CA ALA A 66 -35.26 16.16 54.90
C ALA A 66 -35.34 14.98 53.90
N ALA A 67 -35.33 13.79 54.48
CA ALA A 67 -35.57 12.48 53.89
C ALA A 67 -37.07 12.10 53.84
N HIS A 68 -37.37 11.08 53.01
CA HIS A 68 -38.46 10.07 53.01
C HIS A 68 -39.08 9.91 51.60
N PRO A 69 -39.67 8.74 51.24
CA PRO A 69 -39.23 7.36 51.42
C PRO A 69 -39.19 6.58 50.07
N VAL A 70 -38.60 5.39 50.12
CA VAL A 70 -38.33 4.49 48.98
C VAL A 70 -39.59 3.70 48.61
N LEU A 71 -40.12 3.87 47.40
CA LEU A 71 -41.11 2.98 46.81
C LEU A 71 -40.42 2.03 45.81
N ARG A 72 -40.28 0.76 46.23
CA ARG A 72 -39.88 -0.36 45.38
C ARG A 72 -40.96 -0.60 44.33
N GLN A 73 -40.68 -0.29 43.07
CA GLN A 73 -41.46 -0.80 41.94
C GLN A 73 -40.69 -1.95 41.29
N ARG A 74 -41.13 -3.17 41.60
CA ARG A 74 -40.79 -4.38 40.85
C ARG A 74 -41.42 -4.25 39.46
N TYR A 75 -40.61 -4.03 38.44
CA TYR A 75 -41.01 -4.31 37.06
C TYR A 75 -40.58 -5.73 36.71
N CYS A 76 -41.55 -6.64 36.62
CA CYS A 76 -41.38 -7.92 35.94
C CYS A 76 -41.16 -7.66 34.45
N LEU A 77 -39.96 -7.98 33.94
CA LEU A 77 -39.69 -8.07 32.52
C LEU A 77 -40.20 -9.43 32.00
N PRO A 78 -41.02 -9.50 30.95
CA PRO A 78 -41.27 -10.76 30.27
C PRO A 78 -40.02 -11.18 29.48
N ALA A 79 -39.59 -12.42 29.69
CA ALA A 79 -38.53 -13.06 28.92
C ALA A 79 -38.92 -13.09 27.43
N LYS A 80 -38.23 -12.30 26.61
CA LYS A 80 -38.31 -12.43 25.15
C LYS A 80 -37.44 -13.62 24.73
N VAL A 81 -38.11 -14.64 24.22
CA VAL A 81 -37.55 -15.76 23.49
C VAL A 81 -36.66 -15.24 22.35
N THR A 82 -35.35 -15.37 22.50
CA THR A 82 -34.40 -15.14 21.41
C THR A 82 -34.44 -16.34 20.48
N LYS A 83 -35.15 -16.21 19.35
CA LYS A 83 -34.92 -17.09 18.20
C LYS A 83 -33.51 -16.82 17.66
N PRO A 84 -32.73 -17.86 17.30
CA PRO A 84 -31.49 -17.63 16.61
C PRO A 84 -31.81 -17.06 15.22
N LEU A 85 -31.43 -15.80 14.99
CA LEU A 85 -31.33 -15.28 13.63
C LEU A 85 -30.14 -15.99 13.00
N SER A 86 -30.43 -17.05 12.24
CA SER A 86 -29.57 -17.49 11.14
C SER A 86 -29.51 -16.32 10.16
N ALA A 87 -28.55 -15.43 10.38
CA ALA A 87 -28.16 -14.45 9.39
C ALA A 87 -27.44 -15.23 8.28
N ARG A 88 -28.18 -15.57 7.22
CA ARG A 88 -27.56 -15.74 5.91
C ARG A 88 -26.83 -14.43 5.64
N LEU A 89 -25.50 -14.42 5.71
CA LEU A 89 -24.71 -13.33 5.16
C LEU A 89 -25.05 -13.25 3.68
N GLY A 90 -26.00 -12.38 3.34
CA GLY A 90 -26.12 -11.87 1.99
C GLY A 90 -24.80 -11.18 1.70
N THR A 91 -24.10 -11.64 0.67
CA THR A 91 -22.94 -10.99 0.10
C THR A 91 -23.28 -9.52 -0.14
N MET A 92 -22.90 -8.62 0.77
CA MET A 92 -22.93 -7.20 0.47
C MET A 92 -22.03 -7.03 -0.75
N ARG A 93 -22.66 -6.77 -1.91
CA ARG A 93 -21.94 -6.51 -3.16
C ARG A 93 -21.02 -5.34 -2.90
N ARG A 94 -19.72 -5.64 -2.91
CA ARG A 94 -18.66 -4.65 -2.81
C ARG A 94 -18.61 -3.85 -4.10
N MET A 95 -18.79 -2.54 -4.03
CA MET A 95 -19.01 -1.66 -5.18
C MET A 95 -18.11 -0.44 -5.12
N ALA A 96 -17.25 -0.32 -6.14
CA ALA A 96 -16.54 0.92 -6.42
C ALA A 96 -17.26 1.67 -7.57
N LEU A 97 -17.80 2.85 -7.26
CA LEU A 97 -18.36 3.75 -8.28
C LEU A 97 -17.24 4.54 -8.95
N LEU A 98 -17.11 4.39 -10.26
CA LEU A 98 -16.23 5.17 -11.11
C LEU A 98 -17.06 6.22 -11.84
N HIS A 99 -16.86 7.49 -11.50
CA HIS A 99 -17.35 8.57 -12.34
C HIS A 99 -16.51 8.64 -13.62
N ARG A 100 -17.15 8.87 -14.77
CA ARG A 100 -16.45 9.29 -15.98
C ARG A 100 -15.96 10.71 -15.78
N ALA A 101 -14.78 10.83 -15.17
CA ALA A 101 -14.20 12.10 -14.80
C ALA A 101 -12.84 12.30 -15.47
N GLU A 102 -12.57 13.55 -15.82
CA GLU A 102 -11.22 13.96 -16.14
C GLU A 102 -10.46 14.22 -14.84
N LEU A 103 -9.27 13.64 -14.74
CA LEU A 103 -8.31 13.87 -13.67
C LEU A 103 -7.17 14.71 -14.22
N ARG A 104 -6.88 15.85 -13.59
CA ARG A 104 -5.77 16.72 -13.96
C ARG A 104 -4.96 17.12 -12.74
N PRO A 105 -3.68 16.70 -12.61
CA PRO A 105 -2.99 15.70 -13.44
C PRO A 105 -3.67 14.32 -13.39
N THR A 106 -3.46 13.51 -14.41
CA THR A 106 -3.88 12.11 -14.44
C THR A 106 -3.12 11.29 -13.41
N LYS A 107 -3.67 10.11 -13.05
CA LYS A 107 -3.00 9.17 -12.14
C LYS A 107 -1.61 8.76 -12.65
N LEU A 108 -1.47 8.53 -13.95
CA LEU A 108 -0.19 8.12 -14.55
C LEU A 108 0.83 9.26 -14.55
N GLU A 109 0.40 10.50 -14.78
CA GLU A 109 1.30 11.67 -14.67
C GLU A 109 1.80 11.85 -13.23
N LEU A 110 0.92 11.70 -12.23
CA LEU A 110 1.33 11.72 -10.82
C LEU A 110 2.36 10.62 -10.52
N LEU A 111 2.13 9.41 -11.00
CA LEU A 111 3.06 8.29 -10.81
C LEU A 111 4.39 8.51 -11.54
N ALA A 112 4.37 9.04 -12.77
CA ALA A 112 5.58 9.33 -13.54
C ALA A 112 6.49 10.32 -12.81
N ALA A 113 5.92 11.32 -12.13
CA ALA A 113 6.68 12.27 -11.32
C ALA A 113 7.16 11.66 -9.99
N TRP A 114 6.36 10.83 -9.35
CA TRP A 114 6.61 10.34 -7.98
C TRP A 114 7.53 9.11 -7.91
N LEU A 115 7.36 8.15 -8.82
CA LEU A 115 8.06 6.86 -8.81
C LEU A 115 9.60 6.98 -8.79
N PRO A 116 10.25 7.84 -9.59
CA PRO A 116 11.71 7.95 -9.62
C PRO A 116 12.34 8.30 -8.26
N GLY A 117 11.58 8.95 -7.37
CA GLY A 117 12.04 9.30 -6.03
C GLY A 117 11.88 8.19 -4.99
N ARG A 118 11.45 6.97 -5.37
CA ARG A 118 11.21 5.87 -4.43
C ARG A 118 12.38 4.90 -4.40
N PRO A 119 12.84 4.45 -3.21
CA PRO A 119 14.03 3.59 -3.08
C PRO A 119 13.83 2.19 -3.67
N TRP A 120 12.59 1.75 -3.85
CA TRP A 120 12.21 0.46 -4.43
C TRP A 120 11.90 0.53 -5.93
N PHE A 121 11.89 1.73 -6.53
CA PHE A 121 11.58 1.89 -7.95
C PHE A 121 12.77 1.46 -8.81
N HIS A 122 12.48 0.76 -9.91
CA HIS A 122 13.46 0.28 -10.87
C HIS A 122 12.93 0.57 -12.26
N GLY A 123 13.50 1.53 -12.96
CA GLY A 123 13.09 1.87 -14.32
C GLY A 123 13.93 3.02 -14.87
N PRO A 124 13.89 3.24 -16.19
CA PRO A 124 14.58 4.36 -16.79
C PRO A 124 13.99 5.69 -16.30
N ALA A 125 14.86 6.64 -15.95
CA ALA A 125 14.41 7.98 -15.57
C ALA A 125 13.73 8.67 -16.74
N GLY A 126 12.58 9.31 -16.50
CA GLY A 126 11.81 10.02 -17.52
C GLY A 126 11.08 9.12 -18.52
N ALA A 127 11.04 7.80 -18.31
CA ALA A 127 10.27 6.90 -19.14
C ALA A 127 8.76 7.01 -18.89
N ASP A 128 7.98 6.81 -19.95
CA ASP A 128 6.53 6.78 -19.86
C ASP A 128 6.05 5.66 -18.93
N VAL A 129 5.15 6.02 -18.01
CA VAL A 129 4.50 5.07 -17.09
C VAL A 129 3.19 4.61 -17.70
N VAL A 130 3.10 3.32 -17.97
CA VAL A 130 1.89 2.68 -18.53
C VAL A 130 1.22 1.81 -17.47
N ARG A 131 -0.11 1.75 -17.52
CA ARG A 131 -0.90 0.82 -16.70
C ARG A 131 -0.82 -0.59 -17.28
N VAL A 132 -0.52 -1.57 -16.43
CA VAL A 132 -0.54 -2.99 -16.74
C VAL A 132 -1.88 -3.61 -16.34
N ALA A 133 -2.28 -3.39 -15.08
CA ALA A 133 -3.55 -3.86 -14.51
C ALA A 133 -3.86 -3.07 -13.24
N GLY A 134 -4.94 -3.41 -12.56
CA GLY A 134 -5.21 -2.94 -11.21
C GLY A 134 -6.51 -3.48 -10.65
N PHE A 135 -6.65 -3.36 -9.34
CA PHE A 135 -7.83 -3.77 -8.57
C PHE A 135 -8.15 -2.70 -7.52
N ARG A 136 -9.33 -2.81 -6.92
CA ARG A 136 -9.81 -1.87 -5.90
C ARG A 136 -10.27 -2.62 -4.66
N PHE A 137 -10.20 -1.93 -3.54
CA PHE A 137 -10.92 -2.31 -2.33
C PHE A 137 -12.01 -1.27 -2.05
N ASP A 138 -13.03 -1.71 -1.33
CA ASP A 138 -14.03 -0.79 -0.80
C ASP A 138 -13.57 -0.22 0.54
N ASP A 139 -13.84 1.06 0.73
CA ASP A 139 -13.90 1.67 2.04
C ASP A 139 -15.34 1.51 2.58
N PRO A 140 -15.55 0.80 3.70
CA PRO A 140 -16.87 0.68 4.31
C PRO A 140 -17.53 2.01 4.67
N ALA A 141 -16.75 3.07 4.90
CA ALA A 141 -17.27 4.42 5.14
C ALA A 141 -17.62 5.18 3.84
N GLY A 142 -17.11 4.74 2.69
CA GLY A 142 -17.33 5.38 1.40
C GLY A 142 -16.56 6.69 1.17
N GLU A 143 -15.61 7.02 2.05
CA GLU A 143 -14.91 8.32 2.05
C GLU A 143 -13.58 8.28 1.28
N VAL A 144 -12.95 7.10 1.22
CA VAL A 144 -11.63 6.90 0.63
C VAL A 144 -11.71 5.97 -0.57
N GLY A 145 -11.27 6.45 -1.73
CA GLY A 145 -11.06 5.57 -2.88
C GLY A 145 -9.79 4.75 -2.67
N ILE A 146 -9.87 3.41 -2.74
CA ILE A 146 -8.71 2.52 -2.57
C ILE A 146 -8.45 1.78 -3.88
N GLU A 147 -7.28 1.99 -4.48
CA GLU A 147 -6.88 1.35 -5.74
C GLU A 147 -5.45 0.84 -5.64
N THR A 148 -5.20 -0.35 -6.16
CA THR A 148 -3.84 -0.79 -6.43
C THR A 148 -3.63 -0.84 -7.94
N MET A 149 -2.66 -0.06 -8.42
CA MET A 149 -2.26 -0.05 -9.83
C MET A 149 -1.00 -0.89 -10.02
N LEU A 150 -1.01 -1.77 -11.03
CA LEU A 150 0.19 -2.35 -11.58
C LEU A 150 0.64 -1.48 -12.76
N VAL A 151 1.86 -0.98 -12.72
CA VAL A 151 2.41 -0.08 -13.73
C VAL A 151 3.78 -0.55 -14.22
N ARG A 152 4.19 -0.08 -15.39
CA ARG A 152 5.54 -0.30 -15.94
C ARG A 152 6.08 1.02 -16.45
N ALA A 153 7.35 1.30 -16.18
CA ALA A 153 8.08 2.43 -16.76
C ALA A 153 9.04 1.92 -17.83
N GLY A 154 8.83 2.30 -19.09
CA GLY A 154 9.63 1.82 -20.23
C GLY A 154 9.67 0.29 -20.33
N ASP A 155 10.87 -0.28 -20.45
CA ASP A 155 11.17 -1.72 -20.47
C ASP A 155 11.44 -2.31 -19.07
N GLY A 156 11.21 -1.54 -18.01
CA GLY A 156 11.42 -1.96 -16.63
C GLY A 156 10.46 -3.06 -16.13
N PRO A 157 10.68 -3.55 -14.90
CA PRO A 157 9.76 -4.49 -14.26
C PRO A 157 8.39 -3.85 -14.00
N VAL A 158 7.41 -4.70 -13.64
CA VAL A 158 6.11 -4.24 -13.15
C VAL A 158 6.24 -3.79 -11.70
N HIS A 159 5.70 -2.62 -11.37
CA HIS A 159 5.57 -2.12 -10.00
C HIS A 159 4.13 -2.15 -9.56
N GLN A 160 3.92 -2.56 -8.31
CA GLN A 160 2.65 -2.43 -7.61
C GLN A 160 2.64 -1.13 -6.81
N VAL A 161 1.64 -0.29 -7.08
CA VAL A 161 1.44 1.00 -6.42
C VAL A 161 0.04 1.08 -5.83
N PRO A 162 -0.11 0.80 -4.53
CA PRO A 162 -1.32 1.09 -3.78
C PRO A 162 -1.52 2.60 -3.62
N LEU A 163 -2.73 3.08 -3.92
CA LEU A 163 -3.12 4.48 -3.87
C LEU A 163 -4.41 4.65 -3.07
N THR A 164 -4.44 5.67 -2.21
CA THR A 164 -5.70 6.20 -1.65
C THR A 164 -6.02 7.57 -2.24
N TYR A 165 -7.31 7.82 -2.46
CA TYR A 165 -7.85 9.08 -2.94
C TYR A 165 -8.77 9.68 -1.89
N ARG A 166 -8.39 10.84 -1.33
CA ARG A 166 -9.13 11.53 -0.27
C ARG A 166 -9.70 12.85 -0.75
N GLY A 167 -10.83 13.28 -0.18
CA GLY A 167 -11.46 14.57 -0.44
C GLY A 167 -10.85 15.74 0.34
N ALA A 168 -9.93 15.47 1.27
CA ALA A 168 -9.19 16.44 2.06
C ALA A 168 -7.78 15.89 2.36
N PRO A 169 -6.82 16.74 2.75
CA PRO A 169 -5.52 16.27 3.24
C PRO A 169 -5.67 15.31 4.43
N LEU A 170 -4.79 14.31 4.49
CA LEU A 170 -4.65 13.41 5.63
C LEU A 170 -3.56 13.94 6.58
N ASP A 171 -3.94 14.25 7.81
CA ASP A 171 -3.04 14.76 8.84
C ASP A 171 -1.86 13.81 9.10
N GLY A 172 -0.64 14.35 9.10
CA GLY A 172 0.58 13.59 9.36
C GLY A 172 1.03 12.66 8.23
N ALA A 173 0.38 12.69 7.07
CA ALA A 173 0.69 11.83 5.94
C ALA A 173 1.46 12.52 4.80
N ASP A 174 2.06 13.68 5.03
CA ASP A 174 2.79 14.45 4.00
C ASP A 174 3.87 13.64 3.29
N GLY A 175 4.60 12.79 4.05
CA GLY A 175 5.63 11.90 3.50
C GLY A 175 5.11 10.82 2.53
N TRP A 176 3.79 10.59 2.53
CA TRP A 176 3.09 9.63 1.68
C TRP A 176 2.37 10.28 0.51
N LEU A 177 2.33 11.61 0.44
CA LEU A 177 1.64 12.32 -0.62
C LEU A 177 2.33 12.04 -1.96
N VAL A 178 1.57 11.47 -2.90
CA VAL A 178 1.99 11.29 -4.30
C VAL A 178 1.75 12.60 -5.04
N GLY A 179 0.63 13.26 -4.77
CA GLY A 179 0.29 14.58 -5.29
C GLY A 179 -1.20 14.88 -5.15
N THR A 180 -1.62 15.98 -5.75
CA THR A 180 -3.03 16.39 -5.82
C THR A 180 -3.53 16.35 -7.25
N THR A 181 -4.78 15.97 -7.45
CA THR A 181 -5.46 16.00 -8.76
C THR A 181 -6.82 16.67 -8.64
N HIS A 182 -7.26 17.37 -9.68
CA HIS A 182 -8.62 17.87 -9.77
C HIS A 182 -9.50 16.84 -10.49
N HIS A 183 -10.55 16.37 -9.82
CA HIS A 183 -11.56 15.47 -10.36
C HIS A 183 -12.77 16.28 -10.84
N SER A 184 -13.13 16.19 -12.12
CA SER A 184 -14.18 17.04 -12.72
C SER A 184 -15.53 17.01 -11.99
N VAL A 185 -15.90 15.87 -11.38
CA VAL A 185 -17.15 15.73 -10.59
C VAL A 185 -16.98 15.99 -9.09
N LEU A 186 -15.82 15.65 -8.53
CA LEU A 186 -15.63 15.53 -7.09
C LEU A 186 -14.72 16.63 -6.50
N GLY A 187 -14.20 17.52 -7.36
CA GLY A 187 -13.28 18.57 -6.97
C GLY A 187 -11.87 18.07 -6.66
N PRO A 188 -11.10 18.81 -5.84
CA PRO A 188 -9.74 18.47 -5.46
C PRO A 188 -9.64 17.13 -4.74
N ARG A 189 -8.63 16.34 -5.10
CA ARG A 189 -8.33 15.04 -4.50
C ARG A 189 -6.87 14.95 -4.12
N TRP A 190 -6.61 14.44 -2.91
CA TRP A 190 -5.28 14.14 -2.39
C TRP A 190 -4.99 12.67 -2.62
N VAL A 191 -3.89 12.39 -3.31
CA VAL A 191 -3.48 11.04 -3.70
C VAL A 191 -2.27 10.65 -2.86
N TYR A 192 -2.39 9.56 -2.12
CA TYR A 192 -1.34 9.06 -1.23
C TYR A 192 -0.87 7.67 -1.68
N ASP A 193 0.39 7.35 -1.38
CA ASP A 193 0.85 5.97 -1.32
C ASP A 193 0.14 5.30 -0.15
N ALA A 194 -0.75 4.36 -0.48
CA ALA A 194 -1.72 3.82 0.45
C ALA A 194 -1.06 3.10 1.64
N CYS A 195 0.22 2.75 1.55
CA CYS A 195 0.95 2.15 2.66
C CYS A 195 1.03 3.05 3.90
N GLY A 196 0.86 4.37 3.76
CA GLY A 196 0.75 5.32 4.87
C GLY A 196 -0.67 5.57 5.36
N ASP A 197 -1.68 4.96 4.73
CA ASP A 197 -3.09 5.24 4.99
C ASP A 197 -3.74 4.13 5.86
N PRO A 198 -4.31 4.47 7.02
CA PRO A 198 -4.99 3.49 7.88
C PRO A 198 -6.12 2.73 7.21
N VAL A 199 -6.84 3.38 6.28
CA VAL A 199 -7.98 2.76 5.59
C VAL A 199 -7.50 1.66 4.66
N TYR A 200 -6.36 1.86 4.00
CA TYR A 200 -5.75 0.83 3.17
C TYR A 200 -5.22 -0.35 3.99
N ALA A 201 -4.56 -0.09 5.13
CA ALA A 201 -4.07 -1.15 6.00
C ALA A 201 -5.21 -2.08 6.45
N ALA A 202 -6.35 -1.50 6.85
CA ALA A 202 -7.55 -2.26 7.21
C ALA A 202 -8.13 -3.05 6.03
N ALA A 203 -8.27 -2.41 4.86
CA ALA A 203 -8.79 -3.05 3.66
C ALA A 203 -7.91 -4.21 3.17
N LEU A 204 -6.58 -4.03 3.19
CA LEU A 204 -5.62 -5.07 2.79
C LEU A 204 -5.63 -6.26 3.76
N ALA A 205 -5.65 -5.98 5.07
CA ALA A 205 -5.76 -7.04 6.08
C ALA A 205 -7.05 -7.85 5.90
N ALA A 206 -8.18 -7.19 5.64
CA ALA A 206 -9.45 -7.85 5.36
C ALA A 206 -9.40 -8.71 4.09
N ALA A 207 -8.79 -8.18 3.01
CA ALA A 207 -8.65 -8.90 1.75
C ALA A 207 -7.83 -10.18 1.89
N ILE A 208 -6.75 -10.13 2.69
CA ILE A 208 -5.90 -11.28 2.92
C ILE A 208 -6.55 -12.23 3.93
N LEU A 209 -6.85 -11.77 5.14
CA LEU A 209 -7.17 -12.67 6.26
C LEU A 209 -8.62 -13.20 6.21
N ALA A 210 -9.57 -12.43 5.71
CA ALA A 210 -10.98 -12.83 5.58
C ALA A 210 -11.39 -13.10 4.13
N GLY A 211 -10.45 -13.06 3.18
CA GLY A 211 -10.74 -13.35 1.78
C GLY A 211 -11.79 -12.40 1.19
N THR A 212 -11.83 -11.13 1.64
CA THR A 212 -12.89 -10.21 1.20
C THR A 212 -12.90 -9.96 -0.31
N GLY A 213 -11.78 -10.19 -0.99
CA GLY A 213 -11.64 -10.05 -2.43
C GLY A 213 -11.58 -8.59 -2.90
N GLN A 214 -11.58 -8.41 -4.22
CA GLN A 214 -11.61 -7.10 -4.85
C GLN A 214 -13.05 -6.57 -4.97
N ALA A 215 -13.19 -5.24 -5.00
CA ALA A 215 -14.46 -4.59 -5.28
C ALA A 215 -14.87 -4.75 -6.75
N GLU A 216 -16.17 -4.88 -7.01
CA GLU A 216 -16.70 -4.80 -8.37
C GLU A 216 -16.64 -3.34 -8.85
N GLU A 217 -16.16 -3.12 -10.08
CA GLU A 217 -16.05 -1.79 -10.67
C GLU A 217 -17.27 -1.49 -11.55
N PHE A 218 -17.89 -0.32 -11.37
CA PHE A 218 -18.98 0.15 -12.22
C PHE A 218 -18.68 1.55 -12.74
N PHE A 219 -18.90 1.78 -14.03
CA PHE A 219 -18.99 3.12 -14.60
C PHE A 219 -20.40 3.66 -14.44
N GLU A 220 -20.51 4.95 -14.10
CA GLU A 220 -21.77 5.67 -14.21
C GLU A 220 -21.85 6.37 -15.58
N VAL A 221 -22.83 5.97 -16.39
CA VAL A 221 -23.09 6.52 -17.73
C VAL A 221 -24.56 6.95 -17.77
N ASP A 222 -24.82 8.25 -17.86
CA ASP A 222 -26.16 8.82 -17.94
C ASP A 222 -27.10 8.37 -16.80
N GLY A 223 -26.55 8.17 -15.59
CA GLY A 223 -27.27 7.68 -14.41
C GLY A 223 -27.42 6.15 -14.33
N GLU A 224 -26.96 5.42 -15.36
CA GLU A 224 -26.93 3.96 -15.36
C GLU A 224 -25.56 3.42 -14.91
N ARG A 225 -25.59 2.40 -14.05
CA ARG A 225 -24.38 1.69 -13.61
C ARG A 225 -24.05 0.57 -14.59
N ARG A 226 -22.90 0.64 -15.23
CA ARG A 226 -22.39 -0.40 -16.15
C ARG A 226 -21.19 -1.10 -15.53
N TYR A 227 -21.27 -2.41 -15.39
CA TYR A 227 -20.18 -3.24 -14.89
C TYR A 227 -18.95 -3.11 -15.81
N ARG A 228 -17.78 -2.99 -15.19
CA ARG A 228 -16.49 -3.01 -15.86
C ARG A 228 -15.81 -4.34 -15.56
N GLU A 229 -15.42 -5.05 -16.61
CA GLU A 229 -14.64 -6.27 -16.46
C GLU A 229 -13.30 -5.98 -15.75
N PRO A 230 -12.95 -6.73 -14.69
CA PRO A 230 -11.70 -6.55 -13.96
C PRO A 230 -10.48 -6.74 -14.86
N SER A 231 -9.51 -5.85 -14.76
CA SER A 231 -8.24 -5.99 -15.50
C SER A 231 -7.29 -7.03 -14.91
N MET A 232 -7.63 -7.57 -13.73
CA MET A 232 -6.92 -8.64 -13.04
C MET A 232 -7.82 -9.33 -12.03
N THR A 233 -7.37 -10.47 -11.52
CA THR A 233 -8.01 -11.19 -10.41
C THR A 233 -7.05 -11.23 -9.22
N ILE A 234 -7.59 -11.14 -8.01
CA ILE A 234 -6.85 -11.38 -6.77
C ILE A 234 -7.45 -12.56 -6.00
N THR A 235 -6.60 -13.34 -5.35
CA THR A 235 -6.99 -14.49 -4.52
C THR A 235 -6.24 -14.44 -3.19
N SER A 236 -6.88 -14.91 -2.12
CA SER A 236 -6.25 -15.08 -0.82
C SER A 236 -5.90 -16.56 -0.57
N SER A 237 -4.80 -16.82 0.13
CA SER A 237 -4.46 -18.15 0.66
C SER A 237 -5.04 -18.44 2.05
N ALA A 238 -5.70 -17.48 2.70
CA ALA A 238 -6.31 -17.71 4.01
C ALA A 238 -7.46 -18.72 3.94
N ALA A 239 -7.60 -19.56 4.97
CA ALA A 239 -8.59 -20.63 5.03
C ALA A 239 -10.06 -20.15 5.21
N GLY A 240 -10.30 -18.84 5.33
CA GLY A 240 -11.64 -18.25 5.23
C GLY A 240 -12.40 -18.02 6.54
N ASP A 241 -11.89 -18.44 7.71
CA ASP A 241 -12.67 -18.45 8.97
C ASP A 241 -12.09 -17.60 10.11
N VAL A 242 -11.24 -16.60 9.80
CA VAL A 242 -10.64 -15.76 10.84
C VAL A 242 -11.50 -14.51 11.06
N GLU A 243 -12.02 -14.35 12.29
CA GLU A 243 -12.59 -13.09 12.73
C GLU A 243 -11.48 -12.03 12.66
N LEU A 244 -11.67 -11.02 11.80
CA LEU A 244 -10.64 -10.02 11.54
C LEU A 244 -10.37 -9.23 12.81
N PRO A 245 -9.14 -9.28 13.36
CA PRO A 245 -8.76 -8.23 14.26
C PRO A 245 -8.78 -6.93 13.46
N ALA A 246 -9.40 -5.88 13.99
CA ALA A 246 -9.31 -4.56 13.38
C ALA A 246 -7.81 -4.26 13.22
N ALA A 247 -7.36 -4.11 11.97
CA ALA A 247 -5.94 -3.87 11.70
C ALA A 247 -5.44 -2.68 12.53
N GLY A 248 -6.29 -1.68 12.77
CA GLY A 248 -5.93 -0.48 13.50
C GLY A 248 -5.05 0.44 12.64
N ALA A 249 -4.66 1.59 13.20
CA ALA A 249 -3.79 2.52 12.50
C ALA A 249 -2.36 1.95 12.38
N PRO A 250 -1.65 2.19 11.26
CA PRO A 250 -0.23 1.89 11.15
C PRO A 250 0.57 2.52 12.29
N ARG A 251 1.31 1.70 13.03
CA ARG A 251 2.25 2.14 14.07
C ARG A 251 3.62 2.45 13.50
N ARG A 252 4.02 1.71 12.47
CA ARG A 252 5.29 1.87 11.80
C ARG A 252 5.16 1.40 10.36
N VAL A 253 5.71 2.18 9.43
CA VAL A 253 5.88 1.75 8.05
C VAL A 253 7.35 1.83 7.67
N VAL A 254 7.89 0.74 7.13
CA VAL A 254 9.27 0.66 6.64
C VAL A 254 9.24 0.61 5.12
N HIS A 255 9.78 1.65 4.49
CA HIS A 255 9.90 1.69 3.04
C HIS A 255 10.88 0.62 2.55
N GLY A 256 10.52 -0.02 1.44
CA GLY A 256 11.31 -1.06 0.83
C GLY A 256 10.47 -1.88 -0.13
N ASP A 257 11.06 -2.98 -0.58
CA ASP A 257 10.36 -4.02 -1.33
C ASP A 257 10.61 -5.37 -0.64
N PRO A 258 9.63 -5.88 0.11
CA PRO A 258 8.30 -5.29 0.34
C PRO A 258 8.33 -4.06 1.25
N THR A 259 7.29 -3.23 1.15
CA THR A 259 7.00 -2.20 2.17
C THR A 259 6.31 -2.87 3.35
N LEU A 260 6.85 -2.70 4.56
CA LEU A 260 6.31 -3.34 5.77
C LEU A 260 5.44 -2.35 6.53
N ILE A 261 4.21 -2.74 6.85
CA ILE A 261 3.25 -1.97 7.65
C ILE A 261 2.98 -2.77 8.91
N ALA A 262 3.43 -2.26 10.06
CA ALA A 262 3.12 -2.85 11.35
C ALA A 262 1.95 -2.09 11.97
N THR A 263 0.91 -2.83 12.34
CA THR A 263 -0.19 -2.34 13.16
C THR A 263 -0.16 -2.99 14.54
N ASP A 264 -1.20 -2.76 15.35
CA ASP A 264 -1.33 -3.40 16.67
C ASP A 264 -1.59 -4.91 16.56
N THR A 265 -2.26 -5.35 15.49
CA THR A 265 -2.81 -6.70 15.38
C THR A 265 -2.31 -7.47 14.18
N VAL A 266 -1.72 -6.80 13.18
CA VAL A 266 -1.27 -7.42 11.93
C VAL A 266 0.03 -6.78 11.46
N GLU A 267 0.95 -7.60 10.96
CA GLU A 267 2.03 -7.16 10.09
C GLU A 267 1.67 -7.42 8.63
N LEU A 268 1.69 -6.38 7.80
CA LEU A 268 1.46 -6.47 6.37
C LEU A 268 2.77 -6.24 5.63
N ALA A 269 3.02 -7.02 4.58
CA ALA A 269 4.13 -6.82 3.66
C ALA A 269 3.58 -6.60 2.25
N VAL A 270 3.69 -5.38 1.74
CA VAL A 270 3.25 -5.01 0.39
C VAL A 270 4.40 -5.19 -0.59
N VAL A 271 4.29 -6.14 -1.51
CA VAL A 271 5.29 -6.37 -2.55
C VAL A 271 5.23 -5.19 -3.54
N ARG A 272 6.34 -4.45 -3.71
CA ARG A 272 6.40 -3.30 -4.63
C ARG A 272 6.75 -3.73 -6.04
N ARG A 273 7.46 -4.85 -6.21
CA ARG A 273 7.74 -5.48 -7.51
C ARG A 273 7.31 -6.94 -7.47
N PRO A 274 6.09 -7.26 -7.93
CA PRO A 274 5.62 -8.64 -7.98
C PRO A 274 6.60 -9.53 -8.74
N GLY A 275 6.98 -10.64 -8.11
CA GLY A 275 7.87 -11.66 -8.65
C GLY A 275 7.50 -13.02 -8.07
N PRO A 276 8.27 -14.08 -8.36
CA PRO A 276 8.04 -15.39 -7.75
C PRO A 276 8.02 -15.30 -6.22
N ASP A 277 7.24 -16.17 -5.58
CA ASP A 277 7.17 -16.25 -4.12
C ASP A 277 8.55 -16.49 -3.52
N ASP A 278 8.92 -15.65 -2.55
CA ASP A 278 10.19 -15.70 -1.83
C ASP A 278 10.10 -16.57 -0.55
N GLY A 279 8.95 -17.21 -0.32
CA GLY A 279 8.72 -18.08 0.84
C GLY A 279 8.43 -17.31 2.13
N ARG A 280 7.99 -16.05 2.02
CA ARG A 280 7.61 -15.24 3.18
C ARG A 280 6.44 -15.86 3.94
N ALA A 281 6.55 -15.83 5.27
CA ALA A 281 5.49 -16.32 6.15
C ALA A 281 4.26 -15.40 6.13
N GLY A 282 3.09 -15.99 6.39
CA GLY A 282 1.81 -15.30 6.48
C GLY A 282 0.81 -15.78 5.43
N ALA A 283 -0.43 -15.31 5.55
CA ALA A 283 -1.42 -15.45 4.49
C ALA A 283 -1.07 -14.50 3.34
N THR A 284 -1.37 -14.88 2.11
CA THR A 284 -0.89 -14.19 0.89
C THR A 284 -2.07 -13.71 0.07
N LEU A 285 -1.99 -12.47 -0.40
CA LEU A 285 -2.76 -11.99 -1.55
C LEU A 285 -1.95 -12.26 -2.81
N ALA A 286 -2.47 -13.05 -3.74
CA ALA A 286 -1.87 -13.27 -5.04
C ALA A 286 -2.74 -12.64 -6.15
N GLY A 287 -2.13 -12.32 -7.29
CA GLY A 287 -2.86 -11.79 -8.43
C GLY A 287 -2.43 -12.37 -9.77
N THR A 288 -3.37 -12.38 -10.72
CA THR A 288 -3.17 -12.77 -12.13
C THR A 288 -3.71 -11.69 -13.05
N TRP A 289 -3.04 -11.46 -14.18
CA TRP A 289 -3.43 -10.44 -15.17
C TRP A 289 -2.98 -10.84 -16.58
N PRO A 290 -3.46 -10.17 -17.65
CA PRO A 290 -3.01 -10.45 -19.02
C PRO A 290 -1.48 -10.39 -19.15
N GLY A 291 -0.88 -11.47 -19.65
CA GLY A 291 0.57 -11.63 -19.74
C GLY A 291 1.25 -12.24 -18.50
N GLN A 292 0.52 -12.45 -17.40
CA GLN A 292 0.97 -13.13 -16.18
C GLN A 292 -0.12 -14.09 -15.66
N PRO A 293 -0.29 -15.27 -16.29
CA PRO A 293 -1.32 -16.24 -15.89
C PRO A 293 -0.98 -17.01 -14.62
N THR A 294 0.30 -17.09 -14.25
CA THR A 294 0.73 -17.69 -12.98
C THR A 294 0.54 -16.66 -11.87
N PRO A 295 -0.19 -16.97 -10.78
CA PRO A 295 -0.38 -16.05 -9.68
C PRO A 295 0.96 -15.60 -9.09
N LEU A 296 1.14 -14.28 -8.95
CA LEU A 296 2.28 -13.70 -8.22
C LEU A 296 1.81 -13.11 -6.89
N PRO A 297 2.59 -13.25 -5.80
CA PRO A 297 2.30 -12.56 -4.54
C PRO A 297 2.31 -11.04 -4.72
N LEU A 298 1.29 -10.43 -4.17
CA LEU A 298 1.06 -8.99 -4.13
C LEU A 298 1.26 -8.44 -2.73
N ALA A 299 0.84 -9.19 -1.71
CA ALA A 299 1.03 -8.83 -0.32
C ALA A 299 0.94 -10.05 0.60
N TYR A 300 1.45 -9.91 1.82
CA TYR A 300 1.35 -10.90 2.88
C TYR A 300 0.78 -10.27 4.16
N ALA A 301 0.10 -11.07 4.99
CA ALA A 301 -0.39 -10.68 6.29
C ALA A 301 -0.08 -11.75 7.34
N THR A 302 0.48 -11.30 8.47
CA THR A 302 0.77 -12.15 9.63
C THR A 302 0.11 -11.52 10.86
N PRO A 303 -0.85 -12.21 11.51
CA PRO A 303 -1.39 -11.77 12.79
C PRO A 303 -0.30 -11.62 13.86
N ARG A 304 -0.43 -10.63 14.74
CA ARG A 304 0.51 -10.32 15.84
C ARG A 304 -0.02 -10.78 17.19
#